data_AF-A0A813KN68-F1
#
_entry.id   AF-A0A813KN68-F1
#
_cell.length_a   1.000
_cell.length_b   1.000
_cell.length_c   1.000
_cell.angle_alpha   90.00
_cell.angle_beta   90.00
_cell.angle_gamma   90.00
#
_symmetry.space_group_name_H-M   'P 1'
#
loop_
_entity.id
_entity.type
_entity.pdbx_description
1 polymer ?
#
loop_
_entity_poly.entity_id
_entity_poly.type
_entity_poly.pdbx_seq_one_letter_code
_entity_poly.pdbx_strand_id
1 'polypeptide(L)'
;MAPSANRMLVSAVLAAATYSASQLITAFVASPAAASTQPVHLRPRGSVALQATDPTQTLHTPYTPYTHPTPDTPVVLALSLYSETLNKAKLELEQKFQESEAGRQGLQARIVELESQLAARADSGTSAMPSSRNYMQQQQQLQQQQQPQKQQKQQQHQLQQQQLRIQRRQQQSLPQAAAAAIPPTHTLHTRGGGEWDISDADIEKFYAELTTGGKGGDPPKESVVGGLIVKFFHGEFTPQGFKRYAGHWKGPPPGNIGKKDIAVGMDGLKVQMKNPMFVTKGGVGYGVDETLKVVDDGKGWVWLAAEMSPGGLAIELFKSVPFGKRALLVAKQSDVEEMFSKVNWAVALGNIEKTFGGPLIKQR
;
A
#
# COMPACT_ATOMS: atom_id res chain seq x y z
N MET A 1 42.91 -6.02 -17.81
CA MET A 1 41.56 -5.47 -18.04
C MET A 1 40.80 -5.53 -16.72
N ALA A 2 40.50 -4.38 -16.11
CA ALA A 2 39.74 -4.34 -14.85
C ALA A 2 38.25 -4.66 -15.14
N PRO A 3 37.60 -5.53 -14.37
CA PRO A 3 36.17 -5.81 -14.54
C PRO A 3 35.36 -4.53 -14.27
N SER A 4 34.34 -4.28 -15.10
CA SER A 4 33.49 -3.09 -14.97
C SER A 4 32.74 -3.10 -13.64
N ALA A 5 32.67 -1.93 -12.98
CA ALA A 5 32.03 -1.76 -11.68
C ALA A 5 30.57 -2.27 -11.64
N ASN A 6 29.87 -2.23 -12.78
CA ASN A 6 28.51 -2.75 -12.91
C ASN A 6 28.42 -4.27 -12.68
N ARG A 7 29.47 -5.04 -13.04
CA ARG A 7 29.49 -6.49 -12.79
C ARG A 7 29.65 -6.83 -11.32
N MET A 8 30.41 -6.03 -10.56
CA MET A 8 30.56 -6.26 -9.12
C MET A 8 29.25 -5.96 -8.35
N LEU A 9 28.52 -4.92 -8.76
CA LEU A 9 27.26 -4.55 -8.11
C LEU A 9 26.17 -5.60 -8.34
N VAL A 10 26.06 -6.14 -9.56
CA VAL A 10 25.10 -7.22 -9.87
C VAL A 10 25.41 -8.48 -9.06
N SER A 11 26.68 -8.86 -8.94
CA SER A 11 27.09 -10.03 -8.13
C SER A 11 26.78 -9.86 -6.64
N ALA A 12 26.98 -8.65 -6.10
CA ALA A 12 26.67 -8.36 -4.69
C ALA A 12 25.16 -8.43 -4.40
N VAL A 13 24.32 -7.92 -5.31
CA VAL A 13 22.85 -8.00 -5.18
C VAL A 13 22.38 -9.46 -5.26
N LEU A 14 22.95 -10.25 -6.18
CA LEU A 14 22.59 -11.67 -6.32
C LEU A 14 22.96 -12.46 -5.05
N ALA A 15 24.14 -12.21 -4.47
CA ALA A 15 24.59 -12.86 -3.24
C ALA A 15 23.73 -12.49 -2.01
N ALA A 16 23.26 -11.24 -1.92
CA ALA A 16 22.36 -10.82 -0.85
C ALA A 16 20.98 -11.48 -0.96
N ALA A 17 20.46 -11.63 -2.19
CA ALA A 17 19.19 -12.29 -2.45
C ALA A 17 19.24 -13.79 -2.11
N THR A 18 20.32 -14.49 -2.51
CA THR A 18 20.49 -15.91 -2.19
C THR A 18 20.67 -16.15 -0.70
N TYR A 19 21.43 -15.30 0.00
CA TYR A 19 21.56 -15.37 1.47
C TYR A 19 20.21 -15.21 2.17
N SER A 20 19.41 -14.23 1.75
CA SER A 20 18.08 -13.97 2.34
C SER A 20 17.11 -15.13 2.12
N ALA A 21 17.10 -15.71 0.90
CA ALA A 21 16.29 -16.89 0.59
C ALA A 21 16.70 -18.12 1.43
N SER A 22 18.01 -18.29 1.66
CA SER A 22 18.55 -19.41 2.45
C SER A 22 18.10 -19.34 3.91
N GLN A 23 18.07 -18.13 4.50
CA GLN A 23 17.60 -17.94 5.87
C GLN A 23 16.09 -18.23 6.03
N LEU A 24 15.27 -17.84 5.05
CA LEU A 24 13.83 -18.14 5.05
C LEU A 24 13.54 -19.65 4.98
N ILE A 25 14.28 -20.38 4.15
CA ILE A 25 14.13 -21.84 4.04
C ILE A 25 14.53 -22.51 5.36
N THR A 26 15.63 -22.06 5.98
CA THR A 26 16.12 -22.63 7.24
C THR A 26 15.12 -22.41 8.38
N ALA A 27 14.46 -21.25 8.43
CA ALA A 27 13.42 -20.95 9.41
C ALA A 27 12.18 -21.84 9.27
N PHE A 28 11.81 -22.24 8.05
CA PHE A 28 10.65 -23.12 7.82
C PHE A 28 10.94 -24.60 8.14
N VAL A 29 12.17 -25.07 7.91
CA VAL A 29 12.54 -26.48 8.16
C VAL A 29 12.77 -26.76 9.65
N ALA A 30 13.12 -25.74 10.44
CA ALA A 30 13.37 -25.89 11.88
C ALA A 30 12.11 -25.86 12.77
N SER A 31 10.91 -25.77 12.20
CA SER A 31 9.66 -25.82 13.00
C SER A 31 9.37 -27.25 13.45
N PRO A 32 9.37 -27.57 14.76
CA PRO A 32 9.07 -28.91 15.23
C PRO A 32 7.61 -29.28 14.90
N ALA A 33 7.43 -30.46 14.32
CA ALA A 33 6.12 -31.00 13.96
C ALA A 33 5.22 -31.09 15.21
N ALA A 34 4.03 -30.49 15.12
CA ALA A 34 3.01 -30.58 16.15
C ALA A 34 2.67 -32.06 16.41
N ALA A 35 2.70 -32.46 17.68
CA ALA A 35 2.43 -33.82 18.11
C ALA A 35 1.03 -34.27 17.68
N SER A 36 0.98 -35.43 17.01
CA SER A 36 -0.25 -36.11 16.58
C SER A 36 -1.10 -36.50 17.79
N THR A 37 -2.26 -35.87 17.97
CA THR A 37 -3.32 -36.33 18.88
C THR A 37 -3.99 -37.58 18.34
N GLN A 38 -3.83 -38.68 19.07
CA GLN A 38 -4.46 -39.98 18.84
C GLN A 38 -5.99 -39.91 18.89
N PRO A 39 -6.71 -40.75 18.11
CA PRO A 39 -8.17 -40.83 18.16
C PRO A 39 -8.65 -41.64 19.37
N VAL A 40 -9.66 -41.10 20.07
CA VAL A 40 -10.35 -41.74 21.19
C VAL A 40 -11.23 -42.89 20.68
N HIS A 41 -11.03 -44.08 21.25
CA HIS A 41 -11.85 -45.27 21.04
C HIS A 41 -13.32 -45.04 21.46
N LEU A 42 -14.26 -45.19 20.51
CA LEU A 42 -15.69 -45.28 20.80
C LEU A 42 -16.07 -46.74 21.11
N ARG A 43 -16.71 -46.90 22.27
CA ARG A 43 -17.24 -48.16 22.82
C ARG A 43 -18.66 -48.40 22.28
N PRO A 44 -19.05 -49.63 21.90
CA PRO A 44 -20.40 -49.92 21.43
C PRO A 44 -21.34 -50.16 22.62
N ARG A 45 -22.51 -49.51 22.63
CA ARG A 45 -23.63 -49.86 23.51
C ARG A 45 -24.96 -49.74 22.77
N GLY A 46 -25.58 -50.91 22.59
CA GLY A 46 -26.97 -51.17 22.98
C GLY A 46 -28.09 -50.45 22.24
N SER A 47 -28.76 -51.20 21.37
CA SER A 47 -30.12 -50.98 20.91
C SER A 47 -31.10 -50.77 22.07
N VAL A 48 -31.80 -49.64 22.09
CA VAL A 48 -33.03 -49.42 22.89
C VAL A 48 -34.09 -48.78 21.99
N ALA A 49 -35.32 -49.23 22.22
CA ALA A 49 -36.51 -49.11 21.40
C ALA A 49 -37.01 -47.69 21.14
N LEU A 50 -37.74 -47.58 20.02
CA LEU A 50 -38.60 -46.47 19.63
C LEU A 50 -39.60 -46.11 20.73
N GLN A 51 -39.54 -44.87 21.19
CA GLN A 51 -40.66 -44.23 21.88
C GLN A 51 -40.84 -42.82 21.31
N ALA A 52 -42.01 -42.59 20.69
CA ALA A 52 -42.43 -41.31 20.19
C ALA A 52 -42.80 -40.39 21.36
N THR A 53 -42.29 -39.14 21.37
CA THR A 53 -42.92 -38.00 22.06
C THR A 53 -42.26 -36.68 21.64
N ASP A 54 -43.13 -35.74 21.28
CA ASP A 54 -43.09 -34.27 21.36
C ASP A 54 -41.99 -33.43 20.67
N PRO A 55 -42.36 -32.48 19.77
CA PRO A 55 -41.44 -31.52 19.19
C PRO A 55 -41.48 -30.18 19.93
N THR A 56 -40.64 -29.99 20.95
CA THR A 56 -40.20 -28.63 21.35
C THR A 56 -38.91 -28.66 22.17
N GLN A 57 -37.75 -28.70 21.51
CA GLN A 57 -36.48 -28.33 22.14
C GLN A 57 -35.55 -27.61 21.16
N THR A 58 -35.27 -26.35 21.47
CA THR A 58 -34.25 -25.49 20.86
C THR A 58 -32.85 -25.95 21.26
N LEU A 59 -32.02 -26.32 20.27
CA LEU A 59 -30.60 -26.61 20.43
C LEU A 59 -29.79 -25.33 20.66
N HIS A 60 -29.15 -25.21 21.83
CA HIS A 60 -28.02 -24.29 22.05
C HIS A 60 -26.71 -25.05 21.85
N THR A 61 -25.88 -24.61 20.90
CA THR A 61 -24.47 -25.04 20.77
C THR A 61 -23.57 -24.14 21.61
N PRO A 62 -22.57 -24.67 22.34
CA PRO A 62 -21.64 -23.86 23.10
C PRO A 62 -20.56 -23.25 22.20
N TYR A 63 -20.44 -21.92 22.23
CA TYR A 63 -19.36 -21.15 21.63
C TYR A 63 -18.10 -21.28 22.49
N THR A 64 -16.98 -21.71 21.91
CA THR A 64 -15.65 -21.61 22.55
C THR A 64 -15.03 -20.24 22.24
N PRO A 65 -14.69 -19.42 23.24
CA PRO A 65 -14.06 -18.12 23.00
C PRO A 65 -12.62 -18.30 22.53
N TYR A 66 -12.27 -17.66 21.42
CA TYR A 66 -10.89 -17.48 20.96
C TYR A 66 -10.13 -16.62 21.98
N THR A 67 -9.12 -17.18 22.64
CA THR A 67 -8.20 -16.42 23.48
C THR A 67 -7.16 -15.73 22.59
N HIS A 68 -7.17 -14.41 22.58
CA HIS A 68 -6.12 -13.61 21.94
C HIS A 68 -4.78 -13.81 22.67
N PRO A 69 -3.67 -13.96 21.94
CA PRO A 69 -2.35 -14.09 22.54
C PRO A 69 -1.99 -12.79 23.28
N THR A 70 -1.48 -12.94 24.50
CA THR A 70 -1.05 -11.82 25.35
C THR A 70 0.20 -11.14 24.77
N PRO A 71 0.40 -9.83 25.06
CA PRO A 71 1.48 -9.01 24.48
C PRO A 71 2.89 -9.54 24.75
N ASP A 72 3.07 -10.37 25.77
CA ASP A 72 4.36 -10.94 26.18
C ASP A 72 4.68 -12.27 25.48
N THR A 73 3.87 -12.67 24.50
CA THR A 73 4.21 -13.83 23.69
C THR A 73 5.45 -13.52 22.84
N PRO A 74 6.44 -14.44 22.78
CA PRO A 74 7.70 -14.22 22.06
C PRO A 74 7.50 -13.86 20.58
N VAL A 75 6.33 -14.17 20.01
CA VAL A 75 5.93 -13.80 18.65
C VAL A 75 5.74 -12.28 18.50
N VAL A 76 5.12 -11.60 19.48
CA VAL A 76 4.89 -10.15 19.41
C VAL A 76 6.20 -9.38 19.51
N LEU A 77 7.10 -9.82 20.40
CA LEU A 77 8.46 -9.26 20.53
C LEU A 77 9.31 -9.51 19.27
N ALA A 78 9.18 -10.69 18.64
CA ALA A 78 9.87 -10.98 17.39
C ALA A 78 9.39 -10.06 16.25
N LEU A 79 8.08 -9.79 16.17
CA LEU A 79 7.51 -8.89 15.17
C LEU A 79 7.93 -7.42 15.38
N SER A 80 8.02 -6.96 16.64
CA SER A 80 8.48 -5.59 16.92
C SER A 80 9.96 -5.40 16.57
N LEU A 81 10.82 -6.37 16.93
CA LEU A 81 12.24 -6.36 16.57
C LEU A 81 12.44 -6.43 15.06
N TYR A 82 11.64 -7.23 14.36
CA TYR A 82 11.68 -7.32 12.91
C TYR A 82 11.31 -5.98 12.24
N SER A 83 10.24 -5.32 12.72
CA SER A 83 9.84 -4.01 12.22
C SER A 83 10.91 -2.94 12.45
N GLU A 84 11.57 -2.94 13.61
CA GLU A 84 12.64 -1.99 13.91
C GLU A 84 13.86 -2.20 13.00
N THR A 85 14.21 -3.47 12.75
CA THR A 85 15.30 -3.85 11.85
C THR A 85 15.02 -3.44 10.40
N LEU A 86 13.79 -3.64 9.92
CA LEU A 86 13.36 -3.19 8.59
C LEU A 86 13.42 -1.67 8.45
N ASN A 87 12.95 -0.92 9.46
CA ASN A 87 13.00 0.54 9.44
C ASN A 87 14.44 1.07 9.42
N LYS A 88 15.35 0.43 10.17
CA LYS A 88 16.78 0.76 10.13
C LYS A 88 17.40 0.48 8.75
N ALA A 89 17.11 -0.68 8.16
CA ALA A 89 17.61 -1.05 6.84
C ALA A 89 17.09 -0.09 5.74
N LYS A 90 15.83 0.33 5.82
CA LYS A 90 15.26 1.31 4.90
C LYS A 90 15.98 2.66 5.00
N LEU A 91 16.23 3.14 6.22
CA LEU A 91 16.93 4.41 6.44
C LEU A 91 18.36 4.36 5.87
N GLU A 92 19.07 3.24 6.07
CA GLU A 92 20.42 3.05 5.53
C GLU A 92 20.43 3.00 4.00
N LEU A 93 19.44 2.34 3.38
CA LEU A 93 19.30 2.30 1.93
C LEU A 93 19.04 3.69 1.35
N GLU A 94 18.17 4.47 2.00
CA GLU A 94 17.83 5.83 1.57
C GLU A 94 19.03 6.77 1.71
N GLN A 95 19.84 6.61 2.76
CA GLN A 95 21.12 7.32 2.89
C GLN A 95 22.09 6.97 1.75
N LYS A 96 22.29 5.68 1.46
CA LYS A 96 23.17 5.23 0.37
C LYS A 96 22.68 5.71 -1.01
N PHE A 97 21.37 5.80 -1.21
CA PHE A 97 20.80 6.37 -2.43
C PHE A 97 21.14 7.86 -2.58
N GLN A 98 21.02 8.64 -1.51
CA GLN A 98 21.40 10.06 -1.52
C GLN A 98 22.91 10.25 -1.78
N GLU A 99 23.76 9.41 -1.20
CA GLU A 99 25.21 9.40 -1.45
C GLU A 99 25.52 9.07 -2.93
N SER A 100 24.80 8.11 -3.52
CA SER A 100 24.93 7.76 -4.93
C SER A 100 24.50 8.89 -5.88
N GLU A 101 23.40 9.58 -5.56
CA GLU A 101 22.93 10.76 -6.32
C GLU A 101 23.95 11.91 -6.27
N ALA A 102 24.55 12.16 -5.10
CA ALA A 102 25.64 13.12 -4.99
C ALA A 102 26.85 12.73 -5.84
N GLY A 103 27.19 11.44 -5.88
CA GLY A 103 28.24 10.90 -6.76
C GLY A 103 27.93 11.08 -8.25
N ARG A 104 26.68 10.85 -8.67
CA ARG A 104 26.23 11.10 -10.05
C ARG A 104 26.35 12.57 -10.44
N GLN A 105 25.94 13.48 -9.56
CA GLN A 105 26.07 14.92 -9.81
C GLN A 105 27.53 15.35 -9.93
N GLY A 106 28.43 14.78 -9.11
CA GLY A 106 29.86 15.00 -9.21
C GLY A 106 30.45 14.53 -10.55
N LEU A 107 30.08 13.32 -11.00
CA LEU A 107 30.49 12.81 -12.31
C LEU A 107 29.97 13.68 -13.46
N GLN A 108 28.73 14.15 -13.38
CA GLN A 108 28.14 15.00 -14.41
C GLN A 108 28.83 16.37 -14.49
N ALA A 109 29.21 16.96 -13.36
CA ALA A 109 30.03 18.16 -13.33
C ALA A 109 31.41 17.93 -13.97
N ARG A 110 32.03 16.76 -13.74
CA ARG A 110 33.32 16.39 -14.33
C ARG A 110 33.24 16.17 -15.84
N ILE A 111 32.14 15.61 -16.34
CA ILE A 111 31.89 15.48 -17.79
C ILE A 111 31.84 16.86 -18.44
N VAL A 112 31.07 17.79 -17.88
CA VAL A 112 30.98 19.17 -18.39
C VAL A 112 32.35 19.89 -18.36
N GLU A 113 33.14 19.68 -17.30
CA GLU A 113 34.51 20.20 -17.22
C GLU A 113 35.41 19.64 -18.32
N LEU A 114 35.37 18.32 -18.56
CA LEU A 114 36.14 17.66 -19.60
C LEU A 114 35.73 18.10 -21.01
N GLU A 115 34.42 18.26 -21.26
CA GLU A 115 33.91 18.80 -22.53
C GLU A 115 34.43 20.23 -22.78
N SER A 116 34.44 21.07 -21.75
CA SER A 116 35.01 22.43 -21.84
C SER A 116 36.51 22.42 -22.13
N GLN A 117 37.27 21.51 -21.52
CA GLN A 117 38.71 21.37 -21.79
C GLN A 117 38.99 20.84 -23.20
N LEU A 118 38.14 19.93 -23.70
CA LEU A 118 38.27 19.37 -25.04
C LEU A 118 38.02 20.45 -26.11
N ALA A 119 36.97 21.26 -25.92
CA ALA A 119 36.66 22.40 -26.78
C ALA A 119 37.83 23.40 -26.83
N ALA A 120 38.40 23.75 -25.67
CA ALA A 120 39.54 24.68 -25.59
C ALA A 120 40.81 24.15 -26.30
N ARG A 121 41.00 22.84 -26.42
CA ARG A 121 42.14 22.24 -27.15
C ARG A 121 41.92 22.19 -28.66
N ALA A 122 40.68 21.93 -29.10
CA ALA A 122 40.33 21.86 -30.52
C ALA A 122 40.53 23.20 -31.25
N ASP A 123 40.37 24.33 -30.55
CA ASP A 123 40.42 25.68 -31.13
C ASP A 123 41.84 26.29 -31.22
N SER A 124 42.88 25.52 -30.93
CA SER A 124 44.28 25.96 -31.13
C SER A 124 44.72 25.98 -32.61
N GLY A 125 43.86 25.57 -33.54
CA GLY A 125 44.09 25.61 -34.98
C GLY A 125 42.98 26.34 -35.73
N THR A 126 43.26 27.58 -36.16
CA THR A 126 42.53 28.38 -37.17
C THR A 126 41.13 28.93 -36.88
N SER A 127 41.10 30.27 -36.71
CA SER A 127 40.12 31.26 -37.19
C SER A 127 38.71 31.39 -36.55
N ALA A 128 38.48 32.61 -36.03
CA ALA A 128 37.21 33.28 -35.70
C ALA A 128 36.33 32.70 -34.56
N MET A 129 36.63 33.14 -33.34
CA MET A 129 35.96 32.86 -32.06
C MET A 129 34.52 33.42 -31.92
N PRO A 130 33.58 32.66 -31.31
CA PRO A 130 32.62 33.22 -30.36
C PRO A 130 33.34 33.54 -29.04
N SER A 131 33.22 34.79 -28.57
CA SER A 131 34.01 35.33 -27.46
C SER A 131 33.92 34.47 -26.18
N SER A 132 35.06 34.01 -25.65
CA SER A 132 35.24 33.30 -24.36
C SER A 132 34.47 33.91 -23.17
N ARG A 133 34.13 35.21 -23.27
CA ARG A 133 33.26 35.94 -22.35
C ARG A 133 31.84 35.35 -22.24
N ASN A 134 31.27 34.83 -23.33
CA ASN A 134 29.91 34.24 -23.34
C ASN A 134 29.85 32.90 -22.60
N TYR A 135 30.90 32.07 -22.69
CA TYR A 135 30.96 30.78 -22.00
C TYR A 135 31.10 30.95 -20.48
N MET A 136 31.96 31.86 -20.03
CA MET A 136 32.06 32.21 -18.60
C MET A 136 30.74 32.77 -18.06
N GLN A 137 30.05 33.63 -18.82
CA GLN A 137 28.76 34.18 -18.41
C GLN A 137 27.66 33.10 -18.35
N GLN A 138 27.66 32.14 -19.28
CA GLN A 138 26.74 31.01 -19.27
C GLN A 138 26.98 30.07 -18.09
N GLN A 139 28.25 29.75 -17.77
CA GLN A 139 28.57 28.96 -16.57
C GLN A 139 28.16 29.69 -15.28
N GLN A 140 28.37 30.99 -15.21
CA GLN A 140 27.98 31.79 -14.05
C GLN A 140 26.45 31.83 -13.87
N GLN A 141 25.68 31.89 -14.97
CA GLN A 141 24.21 31.76 -14.92
C GLN A 141 23.76 30.37 -14.46
N LEU A 142 24.39 29.30 -14.94
CA LEU A 142 24.07 27.94 -14.51
C LEU A 142 24.37 27.72 -13.01
N GLN A 143 25.45 28.30 -12.51
CA GLN A 143 25.77 28.28 -11.07
C GLN A 143 24.74 29.04 -10.24
N GLN A 144 24.30 30.22 -10.71
CA GLN A 144 23.26 31.01 -10.03
C GLN A 144 21.91 30.29 -10.04
N GLN A 145 21.56 29.56 -11.10
CA GLN A 145 20.31 28.78 -11.13
C GLN A 145 20.32 27.56 -10.20
N GLN A 146 21.49 26.97 -9.91
CA GLN A 146 21.58 25.79 -9.04
C GLN A 146 21.60 26.13 -7.54
N GLN A 147 21.98 27.35 -7.15
CA GLN A 147 22.03 27.75 -5.74
C GLN A 147 20.68 27.64 -5.01
N PRO A 148 19.55 28.16 -5.56
CA PRO A 148 18.25 28.06 -4.92
C PRO A 148 17.81 26.61 -4.71
N GLN A 149 18.05 25.73 -5.69
CA GLN A 149 17.70 24.32 -5.57
C GLN A 149 18.49 23.61 -4.47
N LYS A 150 19.79 23.92 -4.32
CA LYS A 150 20.60 23.38 -3.23
C LYS A 150 20.12 23.85 -1.86
N GLN A 151 19.80 25.13 -1.71
CA GLN A 151 19.21 25.66 -0.47
C GLN A 151 17.86 25.01 -0.15
N GLN A 152 16.98 24.86 -1.15
CA GLN A 152 15.67 24.23 -0.95
C GLN A 152 15.80 22.76 -0.50
N LYS A 153 16.69 21.99 -1.13
CA LYS A 153 16.98 20.61 -0.71
C LYS A 153 17.54 20.55 0.71
N GLN A 154 18.46 21.46 1.06
CA GLN A 154 19.04 21.51 2.40
C GLN A 154 17.98 21.84 3.46
N GLN A 155 17.05 22.73 3.15
CA GLN A 155 15.94 23.11 4.03
C GLN A 155 14.96 21.95 4.22
N GLN A 156 14.62 21.21 3.14
CA GLN A 156 13.82 19.98 3.24
C GLN A 156 14.49 18.92 4.11
N HIS A 157 15.81 18.73 3.96
CA HIS A 157 16.54 17.78 4.79
C HIS A 157 16.54 18.17 6.28
N GLN A 158 16.70 19.47 6.59
CA GLN A 158 16.61 19.95 7.98
C GLN A 158 15.22 19.73 8.58
N LEU A 159 14.15 20.01 7.82
CA LEU A 159 12.77 19.75 8.24
C LEU A 159 12.53 18.27 8.52
N GLN A 160 13.03 17.38 7.66
CA GLN A 160 12.90 15.94 7.85
C GLN A 160 13.63 15.47 9.12
N GLN A 161 14.86 15.95 9.35
CA GLN A 161 15.62 15.65 10.58
C GLN A 161 14.90 16.17 11.83
N GLN A 162 14.26 17.33 11.75
CA GLN A 162 13.48 17.88 12.86
C GLN A 162 12.26 17.02 13.19
N GLN A 163 11.54 16.54 12.17
CA GLN A 163 10.40 15.63 12.35
C GLN A 163 10.83 14.31 13.01
N LEU A 164 11.95 13.73 12.59
CA LEU A 164 12.53 12.53 13.21
C LEU A 164 12.88 12.75 14.69
N ARG A 165 13.42 13.92 15.05
CA ARG A 165 13.72 14.26 16.45
C ARG A 165 12.46 14.40 17.30
N ILE A 166 11.39 14.97 16.73
CA ILE A 166 10.10 15.09 17.41
C ILE A 166 9.49 13.69 17.66
N GLN A 167 9.50 12.81 16.65
CA GLN A 167 9.03 11.44 16.80
C GLN A 167 9.81 10.67 17.88
N ARG A 168 11.15 10.80 17.90
CA ARG A 168 11.97 10.18 18.96
C ARG A 168 11.67 10.71 20.36
N ARG A 169 11.42 12.01 20.52
CA ARG A 169 11.03 12.57 21.82
C ARG A 169 9.68 12.02 22.30
N GLN A 170 8.71 11.87 21.40
CA GLN A 170 7.40 11.31 21.73
C GLN A 170 7.47 9.84 22.14
N GLN A 171 8.37 9.05 21.53
CA GLN A 171 8.60 7.65 21.90
C GLN A 171 9.34 7.50 23.25
N GLN A 172 10.15 8.49 23.65
CA GLN A 172 10.89 8.47 24.92
C GLN A 172 10.10 9.02 26.10
N SER A 173 8.93 9.66 25.89
CA SER A 173 8.09 10.22 26.96
C SER A 173 6.97 9.28 27.43
N LEU A 174 7.24 7.98 27.57
CA LEU A 174 6.36 7.07 28.31
C LEU A 174 6.68 7.18 29.82
N PRO A 175 5.75 7.63 30.67
CA PRO A 175 6.02 7.76 32.09
C PRO A 175 6.09 6.38 32.77
N GLN A 176 7.27 6.06 33.27
CA GLN A 176 7.53 4.94 34.18
C GLN A 176 7.23 5.38 35.61
N ALA A 177 5.96 5.63 35.96
CA ALA A 177 5.58 5.95 37.34
C ALA A 177 4.14 5.54 37.66
N ALA A 178 4.00 4.95 38.85
CA ALA A 178 2.78 4.69 39.63
C ALA A 178 2.16 3.29 39.53
N ALA A 179 2.85 2.33 40.16
CA ALA A 179 2.19 1.26 40.90
C ALA A 179 1.64 1.84 42.22
N ALA A 180 0.31 1.97 42.36
CA ALA A 180 -0.42 1.93 43.64
C ALA A 180 -1.95 2.11 43.46
N ALA A 181 -2.68 1.01 43.66
CA ALA A 181 -4.00 0.84 44.31
C ALA A 181 -5.32 1.46 43.75
N ILE A 182 -6.41 0.74 44.09
CA ILE A 182 -7.88 1.02 44.10
C ILE A 182 -8.68 0.49 42.84
N PRO A 183 -9.98 0.08 42.95
CA PRO A 183 -10.55 -1.27 43.19
C PRO A 183 -11.38 -1.77 41.96
N PRO A 184 -12.18 -2.86 42.00
CA PRO A 184 -12.68 -3.48 40.76
C PRO A 184 -13.91 -2.75 40.22
N THR A 185 -13.83 -2.22 39.01
CA THR A 185 -15.03 -1.96 38.19
C THR A 185 -14.63 -1.88 36.71
N HIS A 186 -15.29 -2.72 35.92
CA HIS A 186 -15.31 -2.76 34.46
C HIS A 186 -13.96 -2.84 33.73
N THR A 187 -13.63 -4.05 33.31
CA THR A 187 -12.64 -4.35 32.26
C THR A 187 -12.99 -3.61 30.96
N LEU A 188 -12.44 -2.41 30.83
CA LEU A 188 -12.31 -1.71 29.55
C LEU A 188 -11.45 -2.59 28.64
N HIS A 189 -12.07 -3.07 27.56
CA HIS A 189 -11.35 -3.64 26.43
C HIS A 189 -10.38 -2.57 25.89
N THR A 190 -9.08 -2.82 26.04
CA THR A 190 -8.01 -2.13 25.32
C THR A 190 -8.02 -2.57 23.86
N ARG A 191 -8.97 -2.04 23.09
CA ARG A 191 -8.92 -1.95 21.63
C ARG A 191 -9.32 -0.52 21.31
N GLY A 192 -8.53 0.18 20.50
CA GLY A 192 -8.74 1.59 20.15
C GLY A 192 -10.01 1.81 19.31
N GLY A 193 -11.17 1.50 19.87
CA GLY A 193 -12.50 1.64 19.27
C GLY A 193 -12.93 3.10 19.26
N GLY A 194 -12.52 3.84 18.23
CA GLY A 194 -13.23 5.06 17.89
C GLY A 194 -14.65 4.74 17.45
N GLU A 195 -15.55 5.73 17.52
CA GLU A 195 -16.94 5.65 17.04
C GLU A 195 -17.08 5.13 15.59
N TRP A 196 -15.99 5.18 14.82
CA TRP A 196 -15.96 4.88 13.39
C TRP A 196 -15.14 3.65 13.03
N ASP A 197 -14.70 2.84 13.99
CA ASP A 197 -13.92 1.63 13.73
C ASP A 197 -14.68 0.62 12.85
N ILE A 198 -13.99 0.05 11.86
CA ILE A 198 -14.54 -0.95 10.93
C ILE A 198 -13.99 -2.32 11.31
N SER A 199 -14.88 -3.19 11.76
CA SER A 199 -14.56 -4.57 12.12
C SER A 199 -14.49 -5.46 10.88
N ASP A 200 -13.93 -6.67 11.03
CA ASP A 200 -13.89 -7.65 9.94
C ASP A 200 -15.30 -8.10 9.53
N ALA A 201 -16.24 -8.11 10.48
CA ALA A 201 -17.65 -8.39 10.20
C ALA A 201 -18.29 -7.30 9.33
N ASP A 202 -17.91 -6.03 9.51
CA ASP A 202 -18.39 -4.93 8.66
C ASP A 202 -17.83 -5.03 7.23
N ILE A 203 -16.58 -5.47 7.09
CA ILE A 203 -15.96 -5.71 5.78
C ILE A 203 -16.67 -6.86 5.06
N GLU A 204 -16.88 -7.99 5.74
CA GLU A 204 -17.61 -9.13 5.18
C GLU A 204 -19.07 -8.77 4.85
N LYS A 205 -19.72 -7.96 5.67
CA LYS A 205 -21.06 -7.43 5.37
C LYS A 205 -21.05 -6.57 4.11
N PHE A 206 -20.08 -5.66 3.97
CA PHE A 206 -19.95 -4.82 2.79
C PHE A 206 -19.66 -5.67 1.53
N TYR A 207 -18.82 -6.69 1.64
CA TYR A 207 -18.58 -7.67 0.58
C TYR A 207 -19.86 -8.42 0.18
N ALA A 208 -20.64 -8.87 1.17
CA ALA A 208 -21.91 -9.55 0.94
C ALA A 208 -22.94 -8.63 0.27
N GLU A 209 -23.05 -7.36 0.67
CA GLU A 209 -23.90 -6.37 0.02
C GLU A 209 -23.51 -6.16 -1.45
N LEU A 210 -22.21 -6.16 -1.75
CA LEU A 210 -21.70 -6.04 -3.11
C LEU A 210 -21.89 -7.28 -3.97
N THR A 211 -22.06 -8.47 -3.40
CA THR A 211 -22.09 -9.73 -4.18
C THR A 211 -23.45 -10.42 -4.16
N THR A 212 -24.31 -10.12 -3.19
CA THR A 212 -25.63 -10.74 -3.08
C THR A 212 -26.57 -10.22 -4.17
N GLY A 213 -27.10 -11.15 -4.98
CA GLY A 213 -28.04 -10.85 -6.06
C GLY A 213 -27.44 -10.08 -7.25
N GLY A 214 -26.12 -9.86 -7.27
CA GLY A 214 -25.45 -9.25 -8.39
C GLY A 214 -25.26 -10.22 -9.56
N LYS A 215 -25.07 -9.66 -10.76
CA LYS A 215 -24.89 -10.43 -12.01
C LYS A 215 -23.44 -10.51 -12.45
N GLY A 216 -22.53 -9.86 -11.72
CA GLY A 216 -21.15 -9.71 -12.12
C GLY A 216 -20.97 -8.84 -13.36
N GLY A 217 -19.80 -8.98 -13.97
CA GLY A 217 -19.45 -8.36 -15.24
C GLY A 217 -19.08 -6.88 -15.12
N ASP A 218 -19.24 -6.16 -16.22
CA ASP A 218 -18.80 -4.77 -16.36
C ASP A 218 -19.81 -3.76 -15.80
N PRO A 219 -19.36 -2.60 -15.30
CA PRO A 219 -20.25 -1.53 -14.88
C PRO A 219 -21.06 -0.98 -16.07
N PRO A 220 -22.24 -0.37 -15.83
CA PRO A 220 -23.01 0.29 -16.86
C PRO A 220 -22.19 1.36 -17.60
N LYS A 221 -22.34 1.44 -18.93
CA LYS A 221 -21.55 2.32 -19.81
C LYS A 221 -21.55 3.78 -19.37
N GLU A 222 -22.72 4.31 -19.04
CA GLU A 222 -22.92 5.72 -18.69
C GLU A 222 -22.67 6.00 -17.20
N SER A 223 -22.14 5.02 -16.45
CA SER A 223 -21.85 5.21 -15.04
C SER A 223 -20.55 5.98 -14.82
N VAL A 224 -20.57 6.86 -13.82
CA VAL A 224 -19.38 7.60 -13.38
C VAL A 224 -18.26 6.63 -12.99
N VAL A 225 -18.58 5.56 -12.27
CA VAL A 225 -17.59 4.54 -11.86
C VAL A 225 -16.97 3.84 -13.07
N GLY A 226 -17.76 3.44 -14.08
CA GLY A 226 -17.22 2.86 -15.32
C GLY A 226 -16.29 3.82 -16.05
N GLY A 227 -16.66 5.10 -16.14
CA GLY A 227 -15.81 6.13 -16.72
C GLY A 227 -14.49 6.34 -15.95
N LEU A 228 -14.52 6.30 -14.62
CA LEU A 228 -13.33 6.42 -13.77
C LEU A 228 -12.42 5.19 -13.91
N ILE A 229 -13.00 3.98 -13.96
CA ILE A 229 -12.25 2.73 -14.15
C ILE A 229 -11.49 2.78 -15.47
N VAL A 230 -12.12 3.18 -16.57
CA VAL A 230 -11.43 3.31 -17.86
C VAL A 230 -10.32 4.36 -17.77
N LYS A 231 -10.59 5.55 -17.24
CA LYS A 231 -9.58 6.63 -17.14
C LYS A 231 -8.35 6.23 -16.31
N PHE A 232 -8.52 5.36 -15.32
CA PHE A 232 -7.45 4.96 -14.41
C PHE A 232 -6.76 3.66 -14.79
N PHE A 233 -7.48 2.69 -15.36
CA PHE A 233 -6.96 1.35 -15.63
C PHE A 233 -6.79 1.03 -17.11
N HIS A 234 -7.27 1.88 -18.02
CA HIS A 234 -7.02 1.73 -19.45
C HIS A 234 -5.63 2.30 -19.82
N GLY A 235 -4.61 1.48 -19.60
CA GLY A 235 -3.21 1.83 -19.83
C GLY A 235 -2.29 0.71 -19.42
N GLU A 236 -1.03 1.04 -19.18
CA GLU A 236 -0.02 0.08 -18.75
C GLU A 236 0.64 0.57 -17.45
N PHE A 237 0.65 -0.30 -16.44
CA PHE A 237 1.35 -0.05 -15.18
C PHE A 237 2.81 -0.49 -15.34
N THR A 238 3.73 0.47 -15.34
CA THR A 238 5.17 0.22 -15.44
C THR A 238 5.88 0.61 -14.14
N PRO A 239 7.10 0.09 -13.88
CA PRO A 239 7.87 0.51 -12.71
C PRO A 239 8.14 2.03 -12.65
N GLN A 240 8.08 2.74 -13.77
CA GLN A 240 8.27 4.19 -13.86
C GLN A 240 6.97 4.98 -13.63
N GLY A 241 5.81 4.31 -13.60
CA GLY A 241 4.51 4.97 -13.44
C GLY A 241 3.42 4.33 -14.30
N PHE A 242 2.25 4.97 -14.31
CA PHE A 242 1.15 4.56 -15.18
C PHE A 242 1.20 5.27 -16.53
N LYS A 243 1.34 4.51 -17.62
CA LYS A 243 1.27 5.01 -18.99
C LYS A 243 -0.19 5.04 -19.44
N ARG A 244 -0.77 6.24 -19.46
CA ARG A 244 -2.17 6.49 -19.84
C ARG A 244 -2.35 6.42 -21.36
N TYR A 245 -3.40 5.73 -21.81
CA TYR A 245 -3.86 5.78 -23.21
C TYR A 245 -5.08 6.70 -23.36
N ALA A 246 -4.98 7.91 -22.79
CA ALA A 246 -6.08 8.87 -22.75
C ALA A 246 -6.40 9.44 -24.14
N GLY A 247 -7.69 9.68 -24.40
CA GLY A 247 -8.15 10.49 -25.54
C GLY A 247 -8.41 9.74 -26.86
N HIS A 248 -8.24 8.42 -26.89
CA HIS A 248 -8.49 7.59 -28.09
C HIS A 248 -9.56 6.52 -27.88
N TRP A 249 -10.53 6.80 -27.01
CA TRP A 249 -11.63 5.90 -26.68
C TRP A 249 -12.44 5.52 -27.93
N LYS A 250 -12.88 4.27 -27.98
CA LYS A 250 -13.53 3.67 -29.16
C LYS A 250 -15.05 3.57 -29.03
N GLY A 251 -15.65 4.32 -28.10
CA GLY A 251 -17.10 4.40 -27.96
C GLY A 251 -17.76 5.22 -29.08
N PRO A 252 -19.06 5.01 -29.33
CA PRO A 252 -19.87 5.91 -30.13
C PRO A 252 -20.45 7.06 -29.25
N PRO A 253 -20.36 8.33 -29.68
CA PRO A 253 -19.56 8.85 -30.80
C PRO A 253 -18.05 8.75 -30.55
N PRO A 254 -17.21 8.69 -31.60
CA PRO A 254 -15.76 8.57 -31.47
C PRO A 254 -15.18 9.60 -30.48
N GLY A 255 -14.28 9.14 -29.61
CA GLY A 255 -13.72 9.96 -28.53
C GLY A 255 -14.43 9.78 -27.17
N ASN A 256 -15.60 9.13 -27.14
CA ASN A 256 -16.28 8.77 -25.89
C ASN A 256 -15.91 7.35 -25.43
N ILE A 257 -16.04 7.11 -24.12
CA ILE A 257 -15.84 5.78 -23.52
C ILE A 257 -16.96 4.84 -23.98
N GLY A 258 -16.58 3.72 -24.59
CA GLY A 258 -17.48 2.66 -25.03
C GLY A 258 -17.37 1.39 -24.19
N LYS A 259 -18.25 0.42 -24.47
CA LYS A 259 -18.23 -0.90 -23.81
C LYS A 259 -16.89 -1.62 -23.96
N LYS A 260 -16.21 -1.47 -25.10
CA LYS A 260 -14.89 -2.08 -25.34
C LYS A 260 -13.81 -1.46 -24.45
N ASP A 261 -13.83 -0.14 -24.28
CA ASP A 261 -12.88 0.54 -23.41
C ASP A 261 -13.12 0.16 -21.94
N ILE A 262 -14.39 -0.03 -21.55
CA ILE A 262 -14.77 -0.52 -20.22
C ILE A 262 -14.23 -1.91 -19.96
N ALA A 263 -14.41 -2.85 -20.88
CA ALA A 263 -13.86 -4.20 -20.73
C ALA A 263 -12.33 -4.17 -20.50
N VAL A 264 -11.60 -3.37 -21.29
CA VAL A 264 -10.14 -3.20 -21.11
C VAL A 264 -9.80 -2.58 -19.75
N GLY A 265 -10.54 -1.55 -19.33
CA GLY A 265 -10.36 -0.94 -18.01
C GLY A 265 -10.67 -1.92 -16.85
N MET A 266 -11.66 -2.77 -17.01
CA MET A 266 -12.05 -3.79 -16.04
C MET A 266 -11.00 -4.90 -15.93
N ASP A 267 -10.43 -5.34 -17.05
CA ASP A 267 -9.31 -6.28 -17.04
C ASP A 267 -8.09 -5.68 -16.32
N GLY A 268 -7.77 -4.42 -16.60
CA GLY A 268 -6.72 -3.68 -15.89
C GLY A 268 -6.98 -3.56 -14.40
N LEU A 269 -8.22 -3.25 -14.01
CA LEU A 269 -8.64 -3.18 -12.60
C LEU A 269 -8.47 -4.53 -11.91
N LYS A 270 -8.94 -5.64 -12.50
CA LYS A 270 -8.82 -6.98 -11.94
C LYS A 270 -7.36 -7.38 -11.69
N VAL A 271 -6.49 -7.12 -12.67
CA VAL A 271 -5.04 -7.35 -12.54
C VAL A 271 -4.47 -6.57 -11.38
N GLN A 272 -4.80 -5.27 -11.29
CA GLN A 272 -4.31 -4.43 -10.20
C GLN A 272 -4.93 -4.77 -8.85
N MET A 273 -6.17 -5.26 -8.77
CA MET A 273 -6.73 -5.72 -7.50
C MET A 273 -6.05 -7.00 -7.00
N LYS A 274 -5.66 -7.92 -7.90
CA LYS A 274 -4.88 -9.11 -7.50
C LYS A 274 -3.49 -8.73 -6.99
N ASN A 275 -2.79 -7.86 -7.72
CA ASN A 275 -1.43 -7.44 -7.38
C ASN A 275 -1.23 -5.95 -7.66
N PRO A 276 -1.61 -5.07 -6.72
CA PRO A 276 -1.62 -3.64 -6.96
C PRO A 276 -0.20 -3.09 -7.01
N MET A 277 0.14 -2.38 -8.09
CA MET A 277 1.43 -1.69 -8.22
C MET A 277 1.44 -0.37 -7.42
N PHE A 278 0.29 0.31 -7.36
CA PHE A 278 0.11 1.55 -6.60
C PHE A 278 -1.02 1.35 -5.58
N VAL A 279 -0.68 1.48 -4.30
CA VAL A 279 -1.60 1.34 -3.17
C VAL A 279 -1.55 2.62 -2.35
N THR A 280 -2.72 3.23 -2.12
CA THR A 280 -2.85 4.39 -1.24
C THR A 280 -2.89 3.91 0.21
N LYS A 281 -2.27 4.68 1.11
CA LYS A 281 -2.32 4.41 2.55
C LYS A 281 -3.73 4.68 3.08
N GLY A 282 -4.20 3.77 3.90
CA GLY A 282 -5.48 3.84 4.61
C GLY A 282 -5.33 3.26 6.01
N GLY A 283 -6.41 2.68 6.55
CA GLY A 283 -6.43 2.21 7.92
C GLY A 283 -6.52 3.37 8.93
N VAL A 284 -6.81 3.00 10.18
CA VAL A 284 -6.94 3.88 11.36
C VAL A 284 -7.91 5.07 11.20
N GLY A 285 -9.21 4.83 11.39
CA GLY A 285 -10.23 5.85 11.73
C GLY A 285 -10.37 7.06 10.79
N TYR A 286 -11.43 7.85 10.98
CA TYR A 286 -11.61 9.08 10.23
C TYR A 286 -10.73 10.22 10.79
N GLY A 287 -10.09 11.01 9.92
CA GLY A 287 -9.37 12.24 10.30
C GLY A 287 -8.05 12.02 11.02
N VAL A 288 -7.51 10.80 11.00
CA VAL A 288 -6.26 10.43 11.67
C VAL A 288 -5.05 10.89 10.86
N ASP A 289 -3.96 11.23 11.57
CA ASP A 289 -2.67 11.60 10.99
C ASP A 289 -2.17 10.55 9.98
N GLU A 290 -1.60 11.03 8.88
CA GLU A 290 -1.04 10.23 7.78
C GLU A 290 0.07 9.28 8.26
N THR A 291 0.76 9.62 9.35
CA THR A 291 1.81 8.79 9.95
C THR A 291 1.28 7.48 10.54
N LEU A 292 0.00 7.44 10.91
CA LEU A 292 -0.65 6.28 11.50
C LEU A 292 -1.31 5.39 10.44
N LYS A 293 -1.48 5.89 9.21
CA LYS A 293 -2.02 5.12 8.10
C LYS A 293 -1.03 4.09 7.60
N VAL A 294 -1.57 2.92 7.23
CA VAL A 294 -0.82 1.77 6.75
C VAL A 294 -1.17 1.46 5.30
N VAL A 295 -0.17 0.96 4.57
CA VAL A 295 -0.35 0.52 3.17
C VAL A 295 -1.23 -0.74 3.11
N ASP A 296 -1.04 -1.63 4.07
CA ASP A 296 -1.68 -2.94 4.16
C ASP A 296 -1.99 -3.22 5.64
N ASP A 297 -3.23 -3.56 5.94
CA ASP A 297 -3.66 -3.90 7.31
C ASP A 297 -3.56 -5.40 7.61
N GLY A 298 -3.08 -6.19 6.65
CA GLY A 298 -2.87 -7.64 6.79
C GLY A 298 -4.16 -8.46 6.75
N LYS A 299 -5.32 -7.83 6.50
CA LYS A 299 -6.62 -8.53 6.49
C LYS A 299 -6.91 -9.28 5.19
N GLY A 300 -6.07 -9.12 4.17
CA GLY A 300 -6.21 -9.83 2.89
C GLY A 300 -7.31 -9.28 1.96
N TRP A 301 -7.79 -8.06 2.22
CA TRP A 301 -8.77 -7.38 1.39
C TRP A 301 -8.09 -6.35 0.48
N VAL A 302 -8.62 -6.21 -0.73
CA VAL A 302 -8.27 -5.13 -1.65
C VAL A 302 -9.51 -4.32 -1.98
N TRP A 303 -9.36 -3.01 -1.96
CA TRP A 303 -10.45 -2.06 -2.09
C TRP A 303 -10.25 -1.20 -3.32
N LEU A 304 -11.36 -0.87 -3.99
CA LEU A 304 -11.44 0.28 -4.89
C LEU A 304 -12.28 1.34 -4.19
N ALA A 305 -11.72 2.53 -3.97
CA ALA A 305 -12.46 3.63 -3.38
C ALA A 305 -12.32 4.91 -4.21
N ALA A 306 -13.35 5.75 -4.17
CA ALA A 306 -13.33 7.07 -4.80
C ALA A 306 -12.96 8.16 -3.80
N GLU A 307 -12.17 9.11 -4.26
CA GLU A 307 -11.63 10.24 -3.53
C GLU A 307 -12.03 11.53 -4.23
N MET A 308 -12.57 12.48 -3.47
CA MET A 308 -12.89 13.81 -3.98
C MET A 308 -11.83 14.77 -3.47
N SER A 309 -11.01 15.26 -4.38
CA SER A 309 -10.02 16.30 -4.14
C SER A 309 -10.39 17.56 -4.93
N PRO A 310 -9.70 18.71 -4.72
CA PRO A 310 -9.88 19.89 -5.57
C PRO A 310 -9.66 19.62 -7.07
N GLY A 311 -8.97 18.54 -7.43
CA GLY A 311 -8.80 18.08 -8.82
C GLY A 311 -9.99 17.30 -9.38
N GLY A 312 -11.05 17.11 -8.60
CA GLY A 312 -12.23 16.34 -8.95
C GLY A 312 -12.22 14.92 -8.37
N LEU A 313 -13.14 14.11 -8.87
CA LEU A 313 -13.33 12.73 -8.43
C LEU A 313 -12.31 11.79 -9.09
N ALA A 314 -11.57 11.06 -8.27
CA ALA A 314 -10.62 10.03 -8.67
C ALA A 314 -10.93 8.69 -7.99
N ILE A 315 -10.30 7.61 -8.46
CA ILE A 315 -10.34 6.29 -7.81
C ILE A 315 -8.94 5.84 -7.46
N GLU A 316 -8.83 5.09 -6.37
CA GLU A 316 -7.58 4.60 -5.80
C GLU A 316 -7.76 3.16 -5.29
N LEU A 317 -6.65 2.42 -5.22
CA LEU A 317 -6.61 1.08 -4.64
C LEU A 317 -6.03 1.12 -3.24
N PHE A 318 -6.62 0.33 -2.34
CA PHE A 318 -6.15 0.19 -0.96
C PHE A 318 -6.01 -1.29 -0.60
N LYS A 319 -5.03 -1.62 0.24
CA LYS A 319 -4.95 -2.90 0.97
C LYS A 319 -5.30 -2.75 2.45
N SER A 320 -5.70 -1.55 2.85
CA SER A 320 -6.23 -1.25 4.17
C SER A 320 -7.59 -0.57 4.03
N VAL A 321 -8.40 -0.60 5.10
CA VAL A 321 -9.74 0.02 5.07
C VAL A 321 -9.66 1.51 4.65
N PRO A 322 -10.39 1.95 3.61
CA PRO A 322 -10.31 3.31 3.08
C PRO A 322 -11.21 4.28 3.87
N PHE A 323 -10.91 4.49 5.16
CA PHE A 323 -11.66 5.38 6.04
C PHE A 323 -11.80 6.79 5.45
N GLY A 324 -13.01 7.35 5.52
CA GLY A 324 -13.28 8.69 5.01
C GLY A 324 -13.32 8.82 3.49
N LYS A 325 -13.21 7.70 2.76
CA LYS A 325 -13.35 7.64 1.29
C LYS A 325 -14.65 6.95 0.89
N ARG A 326 -14.98 6.96 -0.40
CA ARG A 326 -16.16 6.27 -0.94
C ARG A 326 -15.78 4.85 -1.36
N ALA A 327 -15.93 3.87 -0.47
CA ALA A 327 -15.65 2.48 -0.82
C ALA A 327 -16.62 2.02 -1.92
N LEU A 328 -16.10 1.70 -3.11
CA LEU A 328 -16.89 1.27 -4.25
C LEU A 328 -16.97 -0.25 -4.33
N LEU A 329 -15.82 -0.90 -4.19
CA LEU A 329 -15.66 -2.36 -4.25
C LEU A 329 -14.72 -2.83 -3.15
N VAL A 330 -14.96 -4.04 -2.66
CA VAL A 330 -13.99 -4.81 -1.86
C VAL A 330 -13.93 -6.23 -2.40
N ALA A 331 -12.74 -6.82 -2.47
CA ALA A 331 -12.57 -8.22 -2.84
C ALA A 331 -11.53 -8.89 -1.94
N LYS A 332 -11.68 -10.20 -1.73
CA LYS A 332 -10.61 -11.01 -1.15
C LYS A 332 -9.45 -11.02 -2.15
N GLN A 333 -8.27 -10.61 -1.72
CA GLN A 333 -7.13 -10.50 -2.65
C GLN A 333 -6.77 -11.85 -3.28
N SER A 334 -6.98 -12.94 -2.54
CA SER A 334 -6.77 -14.31 -3.02
C SER A 334 -7.81 -14.77 -4.04
N ASP A 335 -8.98 -14.13 -4.13
CA ASP A 335 -10.05 -14.50 -5.06
C ASP A 335 -10.83 -13.28 -5.57
N VAL A 336 -10.11 -12.44 -6.32
CA VAL A 336 -10.69 -11.24 -6.93
C VAL A 336 -11.76 -11.58 -7.97
N GLU A 337 -11.64 -12.72 -8.66
CA GLU A 337 -12.58 -13.11 -9.71
C GLU A 337 -13.96 -13.43 -9.14
N GLU A 338 -14.04 -14.05 -7.96
CA GLU A 338 -15.32 -14.30 -7.31
C GLU A 338 -16.14 -13.01 -7.19
N MET A 339 -15.53 -11.94 -6.69
CA MET A 339 -16.21 -10.65 -6.53
C MET A 339 -16.76 -10.13 -7.86
N PHE A 340 -15.94 -10.09 -8.91
CA PHE A 340 -16.37 -9.56 -10.22
C PHE A 340 -17.35 -10.48 -10.95
N SER A 341 -17.40 -11.77 -10.61
CA SER A 341 -18.42 -12.69 -11.13
C SER A 341 -19.80 -12.47 -10.49
N LYS A 342 -19.85 -11.80 -9.33
CA LYS A 342 -21.07 -11.62 -8.53
C LYS A 342 -21.42 -10.16 -8.25
N VAL A 343 -20.59 -9.20 -8.66
CA VAL A 343 -20.76 -7.80 -8.28
C VAL A 343 -22.15 -7.26 -8.64
N ASN A 344 -22.75 -6.56 -7.68
CA ASN A 344 -23.98 -5.81 -7.80
C ASN A 344 -23.63 -4.35 -8.05
N TRP A 345 -23.57 -3.98 -9.33
CA TRP A 345 -23.21 -2.63 -9.72
C TRP A 345 -24.18 -1.56 -9.21
N ALA A 346 -25.44 -1.88 -8.93
CA ALA A 346 -26.35 -0.89 -8.33
C ALA A 346 -25.89 -0.47 -6.93
N VAL A 347 -25.41 -1.43 -6.12
CA VAL A 347 -24.84 -1.16 -4.79
C VAL A 347 -23.53 -0.37 -4.92
N ALA A 348 -22.59 -0.84 -5.76
CA ALA A 348 -21.31 -0.19 -5.97
C ALA A 348 -21.47 1.27 -6.44
N LEU A 349 -22.40 1.52 -7.38
CA LEU A 349 -22.70 2.86 -7.86
C LEU A 349 -23.35 3.73 -6.78
N GLY A 350 -24.28 3.18 -6.00
CA GLY A 350 -24.90 3.89 -4.88
C GLY A 350 -23.92 4.30 -3.77
N ASN A 351 -22.77 3.63 -3.68
CA ASN A 351 -21.73 3.96 -2.69
C ASN A 351 -20.88 5.16 -3.08
N ILE A 352 -20.95 5.66 -4.32
CA ILE A 352 -20.26 6.90 -4.73
C ILE A 352 -20.74 8.13 -3.94
N GLU A 353 -21.93 8.07 -3.35
CA GLU A 353 -22.53 9.13 -2.54
C GLU A 353 -22.31 8.91 -1.03
N LYS A 354 -21.59 7.86 -0.64
CA LYS A 354 -21.44 7.44 0.76
C LYS A 354 -19.98 7.43 1.18
N THR A 355 -19.70 8.04 2.32
CA THR A 355 -18.40 7.92 2.98
C THR A 355 -18.37 6.65 3.82
N PHE A 356 -17.30 5.86 3.69
CA PHE A 356 -17.10 4.63 4.44
C PHE A 356 -16.30 4.89 5.73
N GLY A 357 -16.74 4.33 6.86
CA GLY A 357 -16.06 4.45 8.15
C GLY A 357 -15.93 5.89 8.66
N GLY A 358 -16.97 6.70 8.55
CA GLY A 358 -16.96 8.08 9.03
C GLY A 358 -18.31 8.78 8.84
N PRO A 359 -18.44 10.04 9.31
CA PRO A 359 -19.66 10.81 9.11
C PRO A 359 -20.03 10.86 7.63
N LEU A 360 -21.34 10.77 7.36
CA LEU A 360 -21.88 10.82 6.02
C LEU A 360 -21.78 12.27 5.50
N ILE A 361 -20.58 12.65 5.08
CA ILE A 361 -20.35 13.93 4.44
C ILE A 361 -20.81 13.77 2.99
N LYS A 362 -22.03 14.22 2.71
CA LYS A 362 -22.43 14.55 1.34
C LYS A 362 -21.53 15.69 0.86
N GLN A 363 -20.37 15.37 0.30
CA GLN A 363 -19.53 16.36 -0.36
C GLN A 363 -20.24 16.70 -1.67
N ARG A 364 -20.74 17.93 -1.74
CA ARG A 364 -21.53 18.46 -2.85
C ARG A 364 -20.68 18.68 -4.10
#